data_AF-X1R9V6-F1
#
_entry.id   AF-X1R9V6-F1
#
_cell.length_a   1.000
_cell.length_b   1.000
_cell.length_c   1.000
_cell.angle_alpha   90.00
_cell.angle_beta   90.00
_cell.angle_gamma   90.00
#
_symmetry.space_group_name_H-M   'P 1'
#
loop_
_entity.id
_entity.type
_entity.pdbx_description
1 polymer ?
#
loop_
_entity_poly.entity_id
_entity_poly.type
_entity_poly.pdbx_seq_one_letter_code
_entity_poly.pdbx_strand_id
1 'polypeptide(L)'
;AEFMYNDLVDQDELYAECMKYYANILTPFSMFVDKKIKEVLDLKIPIDIIATSHGVIWRDNPTQIVEKYLTWANDYQENQITILYGTMWDGTKRMAERKLKWDKLIGLSEDEIFGVPNLLYLPNKHYFLL
;
A
#
# COMPACT_ATOMS: atom_id res chain seq x y z
N ALA A 1 11.01 26.13 5.51
CA ALA A 1 10.63 25.11 6.50
C ALA A 1 9.15 24.84 6.32
N GLU A 2 8.76 24.05 5.32
CA GLU A 2 7.43 24.26 4.69
C GLU A 2 6.60 23.01 4.38
N PHE A 3 6.96 21.81 4.83
CA PHE A 3 6.17 20.59 4.56
C PHE A 3 5.97 19.71 5.80
N MET A 4 5.69 20.34 6.96
CA MET A 4 5.47 19.61 8.21
C MET A 4 4.00 19.30 8.47
N TYR A 5 3.06 20.00 7.85
CA TYR A 5 1.63 19.85 8.11
C TYR A 5 0.90 19.23 6.92
N ASN A 6 -0.13 18.43 7.21
CA ASN A 6 -0.87 17.69 6.20
C ASN A 6 -1.55 18.61 5.17
N ASP A 7 -1.97 19.82 5.53
CA ASP A 7 -2.62 20.79 4.63
C ASP A 7 -1.66 21.53 3.69
N LEU A 8 -0.34 21.40 3.90
CA LEU A 8 0.68 22.12 3.13
C LEU A 8 1.44 21.24 2.13
N VAL A 9 1.11 19.94 2.06
CA VAL A 9 1.77 18.97 1.19
C VAL A 9 0.88 18.53 0.04
N ASP A 10 1.48 17.93 -0.98
CA ASP A 10 0.74 17.24 -2.03
C ASP A 10 -0.04 16.06 -1.43
N GLN A 11 -1.36 16.04 -1.65
CA GLN A 11 -2.24 15.05 -1.01
C GLN A 11 -2.10 13.67 -1.64
N ASP A 12 -1.83 13.60 -2.94
CA ASP A 12 -1.69 12.32 -3.63
C ASP A 12 -0.41 11.61 -3.19
N GLU A 13 0.70 12.35 -3.09
CA GLU A 13 1.97 11.85 -2.55
C GLU A 13 1.84 11.44 -1.07
N LEU A 14 1.16 12.26 -0.26
CA LEU A 14 0.90 11.96 1.16
C LEU A 14 0.16 10.63 1.33
N TYR A 15 -0.95 10.44 0.60
CA TYR A 15 -1.73 9.21 0.72
C TYR A 15 -1.04 7.99 0.10
N ALA A 16 -0.25 8.17 -0.97
CA ALA A 16 0.56 7.10 -1.52
C ALA A 16 1.57 6.57 -0.49
N GLU A 17 2.29 7.46 0.22
CA GLU A 17 3.23 7.05 1.26
C GLU A 17 2.52 6.49 2.51
N CYS A 18 1.35 7.02 2.90
CA CYS A 18 0.55 6.44 3.99
C CYS A 18 0.08 5.01 3.67
N MET A 19 -0.46 4.77 2.47
CA MET A 19 -0.92 3.45 2.06
C MET A 19 0.26 2.47 1.96
N LYS A 20 1.37 2.89 1.37
CA LYS A 20 2.61 2.10 1.30
C LYS A 20 3.12 1.72 2.69
N TYR A 21 3.14 2.65 3.64
CA TYR A 21 3.51 2.38 5.02
C TYR A 21 2.59 1.34 5.65
N TYR A 22 1.27 1.54 5.52
CA TYR A 22 0.28 0.62 6.07
C TYR A 22 0.41 -0.79 5.47
N ALA A 23 0.42 -0.89 4.14
CA ALA A 23 0.45 -2.14 3.39
C ALA A 23 1.70 -2.98 3.72
N ASN A 24 2.86 -2.35 3.89
CA ASN A 24 4.13 -3.06 4.09
C ASN A 24 4.49 -3.32 5.56
N ILE A 25 3.93 -2.56 6.51
CA ILE A 25 4.31 -2.65 7.94
C ILE A 25 3.13 -3.09 8.81
N LEU A 26 1.94 -2.54 8.60
CA LEU A 26 0.81 -2.67 9.52
C LEU A 26 -0.20 -3.75 9.13
N THR A 27 -0.22 -4.19 7.88
CA THR A 27 -1.11 -5.28 7.40
C THR A 27 -1.21 -6.49 8.36
N PRO A 28 -0.11 -7.10 8.86
CA PRO A 28 -0.21 -8.25 9.76
C PRO A 28 -0.80 -7.91 11.14
N PHE A 29 -0.95 -6.63 11.47
CA PHE A 29 -1.50 -6.13 12.73
C PHE A 29 -2.88 -5.49 12.58
N SER A 30 -3.53 -5.59 11.41
CA SER A 30 -4.81 -4.93 11.12
C SER A 30 -5.91 -5.18 12.17
N MET A 31 -5.99 -6.41 12.71
CA MET A 31 -6.93 -6.72 13.80
C MET A 31 -6.70 -5.88 15.06
N PHE A 32 -5.45 -5.53 15.37
CA PHE A 32 -5.11 -4.71 16.53
C PHE A 32 -5.33 -3.22 16.27
N VAL A 33 -5.17 -2.77 15.02
CA VAL A 33 -5.44 -1.39 14.61
C VAL A 33 -6.89 -1.02 14.90
N ASP A 34 -7.84 -1.81 14.39
CA ASP A 34 -9.28 -1.58 14.60
C ASP A 34 -9.64 -1.51 16.09
N LYS A 35 -9.17 -2.49 16.88
CA LYS A 35 -9.43 -2.54 18.33
C LYS A 35 -8.87 -1.32 19.05
N LYS A 36 -7.63 -0.93 18.74
CA LYS A 36 -6.96 0.18 19.45
C LYS A 36 -7.57 1.53 19.09
N ILE A 37 -7.97 1.74 17.82
CA ILE A 37 -8.67 2.96 17.43
C ILE A 37 -10.00 3.06 18.19
N LYS A 38 -10.79 1.98 18.25
CA LYS A 38 -12.06 1.96 19.00
C LYS A 38 -11.86 2.27 20.49
N GLU A 39 -10.86 1.67 21.12
CA GLU A 39 -10.52 1.94 22.53
C GLU A 39 -10.17 3.40 22.79
N VAL A 40 -9.41 4.04 21.88
CA VAL A 40 -9.06 5.46 22.00
C VAL A 40 -10.29 6.36 21.79
N LEU A 41 -11.16 6.03 20.82
CA LEU A 41 -12.40 6.78 20.59
C LEU A 41 -13.35 6.69 21.80
N ASP A 42 -13.39 5.56 22.50
CA ASP A 42 -14.19 5.37 23.73
C ASP A 42 -13.75 6.27 24.90
N LEU A 43 -12.52 6.79 24.87
CA LEU A 43 -12.05 7.79 25.85
C LEU A 43 -12.71 9.16 25.68
N LYS A 44 -13.35 9.42 24.52
CA LYS A 44 -14.05 10.67 24.20
C LYS A 44 -13.18 11.92 24.39
N ILE A 45 -11.89 11.78 24.10
CA ILE A 45 -10.94 12.89 24.16
C ILE A 45 -11.02 13.66 22.83
N PRO A 46 -11.17 14.99 22.86
CA PRO A 46 -11.12 15.79 21.63
C PRO A 46 -9.72 15.68 21.00
N ILE A 47 -9.69 15.44 19.68
CA ILE A 47 -8.46 15.30 18.90
C ILE A 47 -8.32 16.52 18.00
N ASP A 48 -7.49 17.47 18.41
CA ASP A 48 -7.19 18.66 17.62
C ASP A 48 -6.01 18.44 16.67
N ILE A 49 -5.04 17.62 17.07
CA ILE A 49 -3.80 17.34 16.31
C ILE A 49 -3.36 15.89 16.53
N ILE A 50 -2.85 15.24 15.47
CA ILE A 50 -2.10 13.98 15.57
C ILE A 50 -0.66 14.23 15.08
N ALA A 51 0.29 14.23 16.02
CA ALA A 51 1.72 14.37 15.72
C ALA A 51 2.39 12.99 15.71
N THR A 52 2.58 12.42 14.53
CA THR A 52 3.23 11.11 14.33
C THR A 52 4.74 11.20 14.49
N SER A 53 5.42 10.07 14.70
CA SER A 53 6.88 10.02 14.75
C SER A 53 7.55 10.15 13.37
N HIS A 54 6.78 9.99 12.29
CA HIS A 54 7.25 10.05 10.90
C HIS A 54 6.25 10.82 10.04
N GLY A 55 6.77 11.63 9.10
CA GLY A 55 5.97 12.36 8.13
C GLY A 55 5.40 13.66 8.69
N VAL A 56 4.15 13.95 8.30
CA VAL A 56 3.45 15.20 8.63
C VAL A 56 2.73 15.13 9.97
N ILE A 57 2.53 16.30 10.56
CA ILE A 57 1.60 16.56 11.65
C ILE A 57 0.22 16.77 11.05
N TRP A 58 -0.76 16.00 11.49
CA TRP A 58 -2.15 16.13 11.08
C TRP A 58 -2.82 17.18 11.96
N ARG A 59 -3.11 18.36 11.40
CA ARG A 59 -3.82 19.45 12.10
C ARG A 59 -5.12 19.84 11.43
N ASP A 60 -5.19 19.73 10.11
CA ASP A 60 -6.42 19.95 9.36
C ASP A 60 -7.14 18.61 9.24
N ASN A 61 -8.39 18.53 9.72
CA ASN A 61 -9.17 17.29 9.81
C ASN A 61 -8.31 16.08 10.24
N PRO A 62 -7.75 16.05 11.47
CA PRO A 62 -6.79 15.03 11.88
C PRO A 62 -7.34 13.61 11.84
N THR A 63 -8.66 13.44 11.96
CA THR A 63 -9.33 12.14 11.89
C THR A 63 -9.33 11.52 10.50
N GLN A 64 -9.00 12.26 9.44
CA GLN A 64 -8.94 11.74 8.07
C GLN A 64 -8.03 10.49 7.94
N ILE A 65 -6.89 10.48 8.62
CA ILE A 65 -5.96 9.33 8.58
C ILE A 65 -6.48 8.17 9.43
N VAL A 66 -7.23 8.45 10.50
CA VAL A 66 -7.86 7.43 11.35
C VAL A 66 -8.92 6.67 10.57
N GLU A 67 -9.75 7.37 9.81
CA GLU A 67 -10.77 6.77 8.94
C GLU A 67 -10.14 5.88 7.84
N LYS A 68 -9.03 6.32 7.25
CA LYS A 68 -8.26 5.49 6.32
C LYS A 68 -7.71 4.24 6.98
N TYR A 69 -7.15 4.33 8.18
CA TYR A 69 -6.65 3.18 8.92
C TYR A 69 -7.77 2.19 9.26
N LEU A 70 -8.96 2.65 9.64
CA LEU A 70 -10.13 1.78 9.83
C LEU A 70 -10.55 1.08 8.55
N THR A 71 -10.52 1.80 7.42
CA THR A 71 -10.82 1.23 6.09
C THR A 71 -9.81 0.16 5.72
N TRP A 72 -8.51 0.46 5.84
CA TRP A 72 -7.42 -0.47 5.51
C TRP A 72 -7.35 -1.68 6.44
N ALA A 73 -7.71 -1.51 7.71
CA ALA A 73 -7.72 -2.58 8.71
C ALA A 73 -8.84 -3.61 8.48
N ASN A 74 -9.89 -3.24 7.75
CA ASN A 74 -11.06 -4.08 7.51
C ASN A 74 -10.92 -4.89 6.22
N ASP A 75 -9.86 -5.71 6.12
CA ASP A 75 -9.57 -6.59 4.98
C ASP A 75 -9.72 -5.86 3.62
N TYR A 76 -9.11 -4.68 3.53
CA TYR A 76 -9.26 -3.80 2.39
C TYR A 76 -8.82 -4.45 1.08
N GLN A 77 -9.69 -4.33 0.09
CA GLN A 77 -9.48 -4.80 -1.27
C GLN A 77 -10.25 -3.90 -2.23
N GLU A 78 -9.67 -3.65 -3.39
CA GLU A 78 -10.31 -2.93 -4.49
C GLU A 78 -10.74 -3.94 -5.55
N ASN A 79 -11.47 -3.48 -6.58
CA ASN A 79 -11.72 -4.31 -7.76
C ASN A 79 -10.46 -4.38 -8.65
N GLN A 80 -9.36 -4.84 -8.05
CA GLN A 80 -8.03 -4.82 -8.62
C GLN A 80 -7.36 -6.19 -8.47
N ILE A 81 -6.69 -6.63 -9.54
CA ILE A 81 -5.83 -7.82 -9.52
C ILE A 81 -4.38 -7.39 -9.80
N THR A 82 -3.48 -7.76 -8.89
CA THR A 82 -2.04 -7.58 -9.08
C THR A 82 -1.38 -8.90 -9.47
N ILE A 83 -0.78 -8.96 -10.66
CA ILE A 83 -0.03 -10.13 -11.12
C ILE A 83 1.47 -9.86 -10.96
N LEU A 84 2.10 -10.54 -10.01
CA LEU A 84 3.55 -10.54 -9.85
C LEU A 84 4.16 -11.82 -10.42
N TYR A 85 5.17 -11.69 -11.29
CA TYR A 85 5.88 -12.84 -11.84
C TYR A 85 7.38 -12.60 -11.99
N GLY A 86 8.14 -13.71 -11.99
CA GLY A 86 9.53 -13.79 -12.46
C GLY A 86 9.62 -14.66 -13.71
N THR A 87 10.53 -14.32 -14.64
CA THR A 87 10.73 -15.13 -15.85
C THR A 87 12.16 -15.03 -16.36
N MET A 88 12.73 -16.16 -16.80
CA MET A 88 14.06 -16.18 -17.43
C MET A 88 13.96 -16.16 -18.96
N TRP A 89 12.88 -16.68 -19.52
CA TRP A 89 12.73 -16.95 -20.96
C TRP A 89 11.36 -16.50 -21.51
N ASP A 90 10.75 -15.48 -20.89
CA ASP A 90 9.45 -14.90 -21.23
C ASP A 90 8.23 -15.85 -21.23
N GLY A 91 8.39 -17.14 -20.92
CA GLY A 91 7.27 -18.09 -20.85
C GLY A 91 6.19 -17.64 -19.86
N THR A 92 6.60 -17.33 -18.62
CA THR A 92 5.70 -16.83 -17.56
C THR A 92 5.10 -15.47 -17.90
N LYS A 93 5.88 -14.58 -18.53
CA LYS A 93 5.41 -13.26 -18.99
C LYS A 93 4.25 -13.41 -19.97
N ARG A 94 4.41 -14.25 -20.99
CA ARG A 94 3.34 -14.52 -21.98
C ARG A 94 2.09 -15.12 -21.36
N MET A 95 2.21 -15.87 -20.26
CA MET A 95 1.05 -16.39 -19.52
C MET A 95 0.34 -15.26 -18.76
N ALA A 96 1.08 -14.44 -18.02
CA ALA A 96 0.54 -13.29 -17.27
C ALA A 96 -0.17 -12.29 -18.20
N GLU A 97 0.45 -11.92 -19.32
CA GLU A 97 -0.13 -11.00 -20.32
C GLU A 97 -1.42 -11.56 -20.95
N ARG A 98 -1.49 -12.88 -21.18
CA ARG A 98 -2.69 -13.52 -21.69
C ARG A 98 -3.82 -13.48 -20.67
N LYS A 99 -3.54 -13.77 -19.40
CA LYS A 99 -4.53 -13.72 -18.32
C LYS A 99 -5.13 -12.32 -18.19
N LEU A 100 -4.29 -11.29 -18.16
CA LEU A 100 -4.70 -9.89 -18.17
C LEU A 100 -5.60 -9.54 -19.37
N LYS A 101 -5.19 -9.94 -20.58
CA LYS A 101 -5.97 -9.65 -21.79
C LYS A 101 -7.37 -10.27 -21.69
N TRP A 102 -7.47 -11.48 -21.15
CA TRP A 102 -8.76 -12.12 -20.91
C TRP A 102 -9.58 -11.33 -19.90
N ASP A 103 -9.02 -11.01 -18.73
CA ASP A 103 -9.75 -10.31 -17.64
C ASP A 103 -10.29 -8.94 -18.07
N LYS A 104 -9.51 -8.18 -18.86
CA LYS A 104 -9.97 -6.92 -19.50
C LYS A 104 -11.11 -7.11 -20.49
N LEU A 105 -11.10 -8.20 -21.28
CA LEU A 105 -12.16 -8.46 -22.27
C LEU A 105 -13.49 -8.80 -21.61
N ILE A 106 -13.46 -9.42 -20.43
CA ILE A 106 -14.65 -9.79 -19.66
C ILE A 106 -15.02 -8.77 -18.58
N GLY A 107 -14.25 -7.69 -18.44
CA GLY A 107 -14.55 -6.55 -17.56
C GLY A 107 -14.52 -6.89 -16.07
N LEU A 108 -13.64 -7.79 -15.64
CA LEU A 108 -13.61 -8.26 -14.26
C LEU A 108 -13.01 -7.24 -13.29
N SER A 109 -11.86 -6.63 -13.64
CA SER A 109 -11.08 -5.80 -12.70
C SER A 109 -10.19 -4.78 -13.42
N GLU A 110 -9.74 -3.79 -12.66
CA GLU A 110 -8.58 -2.98 -13.03
C GLU A 110 -7.32 -3.80 -12.72
N ASP A 111 -6.49 -4.04 -13.73
CA ASP A 111 -5.42 -5.03 -13.62
C ASP A 111 -4.04 -4.39 -13.77
N GLU A 112 -3.14 -4.72 -12.84
CA GLU A 112 -1.73 -4.31 -12.87
C GLU A 112 -0.80 -5.51 -12.99
N ILE A 113 0.17 -5.42 -13.92
CA ILE A 113 1.22 -6.42 -14.10
C ILE A 113 2.56 -5.84 -13.66
N PHE A 114 3.21 -6.53 -12.73
CA PHE A 114 4.57 -6.26 -12.33
C PHE A 114 5.46 -7.47 -12.63
N GLY A 115 6.30 -7.35 -13.66
CA GLY A 115 7.39 -8.28 -13.87
C GLY A 115 8.56 -7.86 -12.99
N VAL A 116 9.07 -8.75 -12.15
CA VAL A 116 10.34 -8.49 -11.44
C VAL A 116 11.46 -8.69 -12.46
N PRO A 117 12.17 -7.63 -12.92
CA PRO A 117 13.27 -7.81 -13.85
C PRO A 117 14.37 -8.61 -13.15
N ASN A 118 14.96 -9.54 -13.91
CA ASN A 118 16.03 -10.45 -13.51
C ASN A 118 16.97 -9.87 -12.43
N LEU A 119 16.70 -10.16 -11.15
CA LEU A 119 17.65 -9.92 -10.07
C LEU A 119 18.87 -10.87 -10.19
N LEU A 120 18.88 -11.81 -11.14
CA LEU A 120 19.84 -12.91 -11.24
C LEU A 120 20.39 -13.19 -12.65
N TYR A 121 20.14 -12.34 -13.66
CA TYR A 121 20.69 -12.56 -15.01
C TYR A 121 21.76 -11.52 -15.37
N LEU A 122 22.93 -11.67 -14.73
CA LEU A 122 24.20 -11.23 -15.31
C LEU A 122 24.87 -12.48 -15.89
N PRO A 123 24.98 -12.61 -17.22
CA PRO A 123 25.71 -13.73 -17.81
C PRO A 123 27.16 -13.64 -17.32
N ASN A 124 27.62 -14.65 -16.57
CA ASN A 124 28.99 -14.86 -16.04
C ASN A 124 29.30 -14.46 -14.58
N LYS A 125 28.35 -14.41 -13.65
CA LYS A 125 28.72 -14.39 -12.21
C LYS A 125 28.00 -15.47 -11.40
N HIS A 126 28.76 -16.47 -10.93
CA HIS A 126 28.32 -17.43 -9.94
C HIS A 126 28.30 -16.74 -8.56
N TYR A 127 27.12 -16.61 -7.96
CA TYR A 127 26.99 -16.32 -6.54
C TYR A 127 26.31 -17.52 -5.87
N PHE A 128 27.01 -18.12 -4.92
CA PHE A 128 26.40 -18.93 -3.87
C PHE A 128 25.73 -17.95 -2.89
N LEU A 129 24.47 -18.21 -2.55
CA LEU A 129 23.83 -17.57 -1.40
C LEU A 129 23.72 -18.62 -0.29
N LEU A 130 24.26 -18.26 0.89
CA LEU A 130 23.92 -18.87 2.18
C LEU A 130 22.47 -18.53 2.53
#